data_AF-A0A1G4IJR4-F1
#
_entry.id   AF-A0A1G4IJR4-F1
#
_cell.length_a   1.000
_cell.length_b   1.000
_cell.length_c   1.000
_cell.angle_alpha   90.00
_cell.angle_beta   90.00
_cell.angle_gamma   90.00
#
_symmetry.space_group_name_H-M   'P 1'
#
loop_
_entity.id
_entity.type
_entity.pdbx_description
1 polymer ?
#
loop_
_entity_poly.entity_id
_entity_poly.type
_entity_poly.pdbx_seq_one_letter_code
_entity_poly.pdbx_strand_id
1 'polypeptide(L)'
;MAFRRLVKRHKITNNQMLLMRRREPYKPTMKDRQQIADRAKLEEFERKNADGLMFVPEKALPPWQKSLAHNAKALGSRINFRGFRVRVADGQDEPGFPTPFR
;
A
#
# COMPACT_ATOMS: atom_id res chain seq x y z
N MET A 1 -5.37 14.94 -19.85
CA MET A 1 -6.44 15.02 -18.83
C MET A 1 -7.63 15.77 -19.41
N ALA A 2 -8.83 15.21 -19.31
CA ALA A 2 -10.04 15.89 -19.74
C ALA A 2 -10.58 16.77 -18.61
N PHE A 3 -10.56 18.10 -18.79
CA PHE A 3 -11.16 19.05 -17.86
C PHE A 3 -12.61 19.36 -18.25
N ARG A 4 -13.45 19.72 -17.28
CA ARG A 4 -14.83 20.17 -17.56
C ARG A 4 -14.79 21.48 -18.35
N ARG A 5 -15.37 21.50 -19.54
CA ARG A 5 -15.48 22.71 -20.39
C ARG A 5 -16.40 23.77 -19.76
N LEU A 6 -17.50 23.34 -19.15
CA LEU A 6 -18.44 24.22 -18.45
C LEU A 6 -17.96 24.48 -17.01
N VAL A 7 -17.73 25.75 -16.69
CA VAL A 7 -17.25 26.22 -15.39
C VAL A 7 -18.38 26.14 -14.34
N LYS A 8 -18.05 25.68 -13.13
CA LYS A 8 -18.99 25.67 -12.00
C LYS A 8 -19.32 27.11 -11.61
N ARG A 9 -20.61 27.45 -11.58
CA ARG A 9 -21.08 28.73 -11.04
C ARG A 9 -21.16 28.65 -9.52
N HIS A 10 -20.86 29.76 -8.86
CA HIS A 10 -20.92 29.90 -7.40
C HIS A 10 -21.67 31.19 -7.06
N LYS A 11 -22.44 31.19 -5.95
CA LYS A 11 -23.04 32.41 -5.43
C LYS A 11 -21.93 33.35 -4.99
N ILE A 12 -21.94 34.58 -5.49
CA ILE A 12 -20.96 35.61 -5.15
C ILE A 12 -21.38 36.24 -3.82
N THR A 13 -20.47 36.24 -2.85
CA THR A 13 -20.70 36.87 -1.53
C THR A 13 -19.84 38.12 -1.32
N ASN A 14 -18.73 38.26 -2.05
CA ASN A 14 -17.83 39.40 -2.02
C ASN A 14 -17.39 39.74 -3.45
N ASN A 15 -17.25 41.03 -3.77
CA ASN A 15 -16.81 41.55 -5.06
C ASN A 15 -15.47 40.97 -5.52
N GLN A 16 -14.56 40.65 -4.60
CA GLN A 16 -13.27 40.03 -4.95
C GLN A 16 -13.42 38.65 -5.59
N MET A 17 -14.54 37.94 -5.35
CA MET A 17 -14.81 36.63 -5.98
C MET A 17 -15.08 36.73 -7.47
N LEU A 18 -15.47 37.90 -7.98
CA LEU A 18 -15.58 38.15 -9.42
C LEU A 18 -14.21 38.12 -10.11
N LEU A 19 -13.16 38.57 -9.39
CA LEU A 19 -11.79 38.64 -9.89
C LEU A 19 -11.03 37.32 -9.68
N MET A 20 -11.44 36.55 -8.66
CA MET A 20 -10.76 35.31 -8.28
C MET A 20 -10.99 34.21 -9.33
N ARG A 21 -9.90 33.77 -9.97
CA ARG A 21 -9.96 32.70 -10.99
C ARG A 21 -10.06 31.30 -10.38
N ARG A 22 -9.39 31.07 -9.25
CA ARG A 22 -9.28 29.75 -8.61
C ARG A 22 -10.13 29.68 -7.35
N ARG A 23 -10.96 28.65 -7.22
CA ARG A 23 -11.90 28.52 -6.10
C ARG A 23 -11.20 28.45 -4.73
N GLU A 24 -10.08 27.73 -4.66
CA GLU A 24 -9.29 27.56 -3.44
C GLU A 24 -7.85 28.02 -3.74
N PRO A 25 -7.51 29.30 -3.57
CA PRO A 25 -6.17 29.84 -3.88
C PRO A 25 -5.06 29.27 -2.98
N TYR A 26 -5.39 28.93 -1.74
CA TYR A 26 -4.45 28.40 -0.75
C TYR A 26 -4.03 26.94 -1.01
N LYS A 27 -4.74 26.22 -1.87
CA LYS A 27 -4.45 24.80 -2.16
C LYS A 27 -3.17 24.66 -3.02
N PRO A 28 -2.40 23.58 -2.93
CA PRO A 28 -1.38 23.31 -3.93
C PRO A 28 -1.96 23.13 -5.35
N THR A 29 -1.15 23.37 -6.37
CA THR A 29 -1.55 23.10 -7.76
C THR A 29 -1.72 21.59 -8.00
N MET A 30 -2.18 21.20 -9.19
CA MET A 30 -2.41 19.80 -9.49
C MET A 30 -1.13 18.94 -9.42
N LYS A 31 0.02 19.48 -9.82
CA LYS A 31 1.29 18.73 -9.76
C LYS A 31 1.79 18.64 -8.32
N ASP A 32 1.81 19.78 -7.62
CA ASP A 32 2.35 19.86 -6.26
C ASP A 32 1.55 18.98 -5.30
N ARG A 33 0.21 18.94 -5.41
CA ARG A 33 -0.60 18.06 -4.56
C ARG A 33 -0.34 16.58 -4.79
N GLN A 34 0.03 16.17 -6.01
CA GLN A 34 0.39 14.77 -6.28
C GLN A 34 1.73 14.47 -5.64
N GLN A 35 2.72 15.34 -5.81
CA GLN A 35 4.02 15.19 -5.16
C GLN A 35 3.92 15.16 -3.63
N ILE A 36 3.09 16.02 -3.03
CA ILE A 36 2.82 16.02 -1.59
C ILE A 36 2.17 14.70 -1.17
N ALA A 37 1.20 14.20 -1.94
CA ALA A 37 0.53 12.94 -1.63
C ALA A 37 1.48 11.73 -1.78
N ASP A 38 2.31 11.72 -2.81
CA ASP A 38 3.29 10.66 -3.06
C ASP A 38 4.36 10.65 -1.96
N ARG A 39 4.83 11.82 -1.54
CA ARG A 39 5.78 11.96 -0.43
C ARG A 39 5.17 11.49 0.89
N ALA A 40 3.93 11.87 1.20
CA ALA A 40 3.25 11.42 2.41
C ALA A 40 3.07 9.89 2.45
N LYS A 41 2.74 9.27 1.31
CA LYS A 41 2.65 7.81 1.18
C LYS A 41 4.01 7.13 1.34
N LEU A 42 5.08 7.75 0.84
CA LEU A 42 6.43 7.23 0.99
C LEU A 42 6.86 7.28 2.46
N GLU A 43 6.63 8.39 3.16
CA GLU A 43 6.94 8.52 4.59
C GLU A 43 6.14 7.51 5.44
N GLU A 44 4.89 7.23 5.07
CA GLU A 44 4.09 6.17 5.70
C GLU A 44 4.64 4.76 5.40
N PHE A 45 5.10 4.53 4.17
CA PHE A 45 5.69 3.26 3.77
C PHE A 45 7.02 3.00 4.50
N GLU A 46 7.88 4.02 4.63
CA GLU A 46 9.10 3.96 5.42
C GLU A 46 8.80 3.68 6.89
N ARG A 47 7.81 4.37 7.48
CA ARG A 47 7.36 4.12 8.85
C ARG A 47 6.87 2.69 9.05
N LYS A 48 6.12 2.14 8.09
CA LYS A 48 5.60 0.77 8.15
C LYS A 48 6.70 -0.29 8.07
N ASN A 49 7.76 -0.02 7.32
CA ASN A 49 8.84 -0.97 7.10
C ASN A 49 10.03 -0.82 8.07
N ALA A 50 9.95 0.13 9.01
CA ALA A 50 11.02 0.42 9.96
C ALA A 50 11.43 -0.78 10.83
N ASP A 51 10.46 -1.62 11.21
CA ASP A 51 10.69 -2.76 12.11
C ASP A 51 11.28 -4.00 11.38
N GLY A 52 11.37 -3.96 10.05
CA GLY A 52 11.77 -5.08 9.21
C GLY A 52 10.62 -6.00 8.80
N LEU A 53 10.86 -6.86 7.82
CA LEU A 53 9.83 -7.76 7.28
C LEU A 53 9.58 -8.93 8.24
N MET A 54 8.36 -9.01 8.78
CA MET A 54 7.90 -10.12 9.61
C MET A 54 7.48 -11.31 8.75
N PHE A 55 7.98 -12.51 9.08
CA PHE A 55 7.54 -13.74 8.43
C PHE A 55 6.14 -14.15 8.90
N VAL A 56 5.20 -14.23 7.96
CA VAL A 56 3.78 -14.45 8.25
C VAL A 56 3.44 -15.94 8.13
N PRO A 57 2.63 -16.52 9.05
CA PRO A 57 2.19 -17.91 8.93
C PRO A 57 1.25 -18.12 7.74
N GLU A 58 1.17 -19.35 7.24
CA GLU A 58 0.39 -19.72 6.05
C GLU A 58 -1.07 -19.24 6.07
N LYS A 59 -1.71 -19.25 7.25
CA LYS A 59 -3.12 -18.87 7.39
C LYS A 59 -3.38 -17.39 7.10
N ALA A 60 -2.38 -16.55 7.28
CA ALA A 60 -2.43 -15.10 7.06
C ALA A 60 -1.76 -14.67 5.75
N LEU A 61 -1.32 -15.63 4.92
CA LEU A 61 -0.91 -15.34 3.55
C LEU A 61 -2.11 -14.88 2.71
N PRO A 62 -1.85 -14.11 1.64
CA PRO A 62 -2.87 -13.75 0.67
C PRO A 62 -3.58 -14.98 0.08
N PRO A 63 -4.85 -14.84 -0.35
CA PRO A 63 -5.65 -15.97 -0.84
C PRO A 63 -4.99 -16.79 -1.95
N TRP A 64 -4.22 -16.13 -2.83
CA TRP A 64 -3.54 -16.78 -3.96
C TRP A 64 -2.31 -17.61 -3.56
N GLN A 65 -1.72 -17.38 -2.38
CA GLN A 65 -0.57 -18.16 -1.88
C GLN A 65 -0.99 -19.18 -0.82
N LYS A 66 -1.98 -18.83 0.02
CA LYS A 66 -2.41 -19.62 1.17
C LYS A 66 -2.78 -21.07 0.81
N SER A 67 -3.63 -21.24 -0.20
CA SER A 67 -4.10 -22.58 -0.60
C SER A 67 -3.00 -23.42 -1.22
N LEU A 68 -2.10 -22.80 -1.98
CA LEU A 68 -0.96 -23.49 -2.60
C LEU A 68 0.03 -23.98 -1.53
N ALA A 69 0.40 -23.11 -0.57
CA ALA A 69 1.29 -23.46 0.53
C ALA A 69 0.70 -24.58 1.40
N HIS A 70 -0.60 -24.51 1.70
CA HIS A 70 -1.29 -25.53 2.48
C HIS A 70 -1.28 -26.89 1.77
N ASN A 71 -1.64 -26.92 0.49
CA ASN A 71 -1.68 -28.15 -0.30
C ASN A 71 -0.29 -28.77 -0.44
N ALA A 72 0.75 -27.96 -0.64
CA ALA A 72 2.13 -28.42 -0.75
C ALA A 72 2.63 -29.16 0.50
N LYS A 73 2.14 -28.81 1.70
CA LYS A 73 2.53 -29.45 2.96
C LYS A 73 1.52 -30.47 3.48
N ALA A 74 0.36 -30.62 2.86
CA ALA A 74 -0.74 -31.43 3.37
C ALA A 74 -0.35 -32.90 3.59
N LEU A 75 0.43 -33.49 2.68
CA LEU A 75 0.88 -34.89 2.79
C LEU A 75 1.77 -35.10 4.01
N GLY A 76 2.77 -34.24 4.21
CA GLY A 76 3.65 -34.31 5.38
C GLY A 76 2.95 -33.92 6.67
N SER A 77 1.99 -32.98 6.62
CA SER A 77 1.25 -32.51 7.80
C SER A 77 0.25 -33.53 8.35
N ARG A 78 -0.15 -34.52 7.55
CA ARG A 78 -0.95 -35.67 8.02
C ARG A 78 -0.15 -36.59 8.95
N ILE A 79 1.18 -36.54 8.89
CA ILE A 79 2.08 -37.35 9.70
C ILE A 79 2.76 -36.41 10.72
N ASN A 80 2.52 -36.63 12.00
CA ASN A 80 3.02 -35.74 13.04
C ASN A 80 4.51 -36.00 13.35
N PHE A 81 5.41 -35.34 12.61
CA PHE A 81 6.84 -35.30 12.93
C PHE A 81 7.40 -33.88 12.77
N ARG A 82 8.30 -33.48 13.67
CA ARG A 82 8.94 -32.16 13.64
C ARG A 82 10.10 -32.17 12.64
N GLY A 83 10.40 -30.99 12.07
CA GLY A 83 11.49 -30.82 11.10
C GLY A 83 11.07 -30.92 9.63
N PHE A 84 9.82 -31.32 9.32
CA PHE A 84 9.32 -31.27 7.95
C PHE A 84 9.21 -29.82 7.44
N ARG A 85 9.81 -29.54 6.29
CA ARG A 85 9.78 -28.25 5.61
C ARG A 85 9.64 -28.47 4.11
N VAL A 86 8.78 -27.68 3.47
CA VAL A 86 8.63 -27.64 2.01
C VAL A 86 9.08 -26.28 1.52
N ARG A 87 10.03 -26.28 0.58
CA ARG A 87 10.52 -25.07 -0.09
C ARG A 87 9.57 -24.72 -1.24
N VAL A 88 8.52 -23.97 -0.92
CA VAL A 88 7.52 -23.49 -1.89
C VAL A 88 8.09 -22.27 -2.63
N ALA A 89 7.84 -22.15 -3.93
CA ALA A 89 8.32 -21.04 -4.76
C ALA A 89 7.62 -19.71 -4.42
N ASP A 90 6.30 -19.74 -4.21
CA ASP A 90 5.48 -18.53 -4.00
C ASP A 90 5.52 -18.00 -2.56
N GLY A 91 6.58 -18.30 -1.80
CA GLY A 91 6.74 -17.86 -0.43
C GLY A 91 6.98 -16.35 -0.30
N GLN A 92 7.10 -15.88 0.94
CA GLN A 92 7.64 -14.54 1.16
C GLN A 92 9.12 -14.53 0.78
N ASP A 93 9.53 -13.48 0.06
CA ASP A 93 10.93 -13.28 -0.30
C ASP A 93 11.79 -13.04 0.94
N GLU A 94 13.07 -13.40 0.80
CA GLU A 94 14.05 -13.21 1.85
C GLU A 94 14.44 -11.71 1.94
N PRO A 95 14.44 -11.09 3.14
CA PRO A 95 14.66 -9.65 3.26
C PRO A 95 16.06 -9.13 2.88
N GLY A 96 17.09 -9.99 2.91
CA GLY A 96 18.50 -9.63 2.69
C GLY A 96 19.25 -9.12 3.92
N PHE A 97 18.59 -8.98 5.07
CA PHE A 97 19.17 -8.52 6.34
C PHE A 97 18.51 -9.21 7.55
N PRO A 98 19.18 -9.31 8.70
CA PRO A 98 18.56 -9.86 9.91
C PRO A 98 17.44 -8.94 10.40
N THR A 99 16.28 -9.53 10.73
CA THR A 99 15.12 -8.80 11.28
C THR A 99 14.81 -9.27 12.70
N PRO A 100 14.22 -8.42 13.56
CA PRO A 100 13.84 -8.81 14.93
C PRO A 100 12.84 -9.97 15.00
N PHE A 101 12.08 -10.21 13.93
CA PHE A 101 11.06 -11.24 13.85
C PHE A 101 11.55 -12.58 13.29
N ARG A 102 12.79 -12.64 12.78
CA ARG A 102 13.36 -13.81 12.14
C ARG A 102 14.11 -14.71 13.11
#